data_AF-A0A521B6U7-F1
#
_entry.id   AF-A0A521B6U7-F1
#
_cell.length_a   1.000
_cell.length_b   1.000
_cell.length_c   1.000
_cell.angle_alpha   90.00
_cell.angle_beta   90.00
_cell.angle_gamma   90.00
#
_symmetry.space_group_name_H-M   'P 1'
#
loop_
_entity.id
_entity.type
_entity.pdbx_description
1 polymer ?
#
loop_
_entity_poly.entity_id
_entity_poly.type
_entity_poly.pdbx_seq_one_letter_code
_entity_poly.pdbx_strand_id
1 'polypeptide(L)'
;MKIVLVLNTIIAQREKISNVIPEENEFYFLYDNKYKWSIKKILGDWDDEFIVDFFPDAKNEIIPDTIDQIASNRKWGIKVNYARYSTKEIGTKEAYETFKDLYDILFNVVYGIDDIFNDIIDI
;
A
#
# COMPACT_ATOMS: atom_id res chain seq x y z
N MET A 1 4.43 0.60 17.55
CA MET A 1 3.47 1.69 17.20
C MET A 1 2.27 1.11 16.45
N LYS A 2 1.03 1.63 16.61
CA LYS A 2 -0.19 0.98 16.07
C LYS A 2 -0.17 0.71 14.55
N ILE A 3 0.24 1.67 13.73
CA ILE A 3 0.27 1.48 12.27
C ILE A 3 1.26 0.37 11.87
N VAL A 4 2.45 0.33 12.47
CA VAL A 4 3.43 -0.75 12.23
C VAL A 4 2.84 -2.12 12.56
N LEU A 5 2.12 -2.26 13.68
CA LEU A 5 1.44 -3.51 14.02
C LEU A 5 0.37 -3.90 12.98
N VAL A 6 -0.38 -2.93 12.46
CA VAL A 6 -1.37 -3.16 11.40
C VAL A 6 -0.70 -3.64 10.12
N LEU A 7 0.34 -2.94 9.67
CA LEU A 7 1.04 -3.32 8.42
C LEU A 7 1.74 -4.67 8.55
N ASN A 8 2.35 -4.98 9.70
CA ASN A 8 2.90 -6.31 9.97
C ASN A 8 1.81 -7.39 9.90
N THR A 9 0.58 -7.09 10.34
CA THR A 9 -0.55 -8.02 10.20
C THR A 9 -0.96 -8.20 8.74
N ILE A 10 -0.96 -7.13 7.95
CA ILE A 10 -1.24 -7.18 6.50
C ILE A 10 -0.18 -8.02 5.79
N ILE A 11 1.10 -7.81 6.08
CA ILE A 11 2.22 -8.57 5.52
C ILE A 11 2.13 -10.05 5.88
N ALA A 12 1.86 -10.36 7.16
CA ALA A 12 1.74 -11.72 7.64
C ALA A 12 0.52 -12.47 7.07
N GLN A 13 -0.51 -11.73 6.65
CA GLN A 13 -1.75 -12.24 6.04
C GLN A 13 -1.88 -11.76 4.59
N ARG A 14 -0.77 -11.79 3.84
CA ARG A 14 -0.69 -11.25 2.46
C ARG A 14 -1.69 -11.89 1.50
N GLU A 15 -2.17 -13.09 1.77
CA GLU A 15 -3.24 -13.76 1.01
C GLU A 15 -4.58 -13.02 1.06
N LYS A 16 -4.76 -12.09 2.00
CA LYS A 16 -5.94 -11.22 2.08
C LYS A 16 -5.78 -9.92 1.31
N ILE A 17 -4.61 -9.66 0.72
CA ILE A 17 -4.41 -8.55 -0.20
C ILE A 17 -5.10 -8.91 -1.52
N SER A 18 -5.94 -8.01 -2.01
CA SER A 18 -6.65 -8.18 -3.27
C SER A 18 -6.76 -6.86 -4.02
N ASN A 19 -7.15 -6.94 -5.30
CA ASN A 19 -7.40 -5.79 -6.17
C ASN A 19 -6.26 -4.76 -6.13
N VAL A 20 -5.03 -5.23 -6.36
CA VAL A 20 -3.85 -4.36 -6.40
C VAL A 20 -3.84 -3.59 -7.71
N ILE A 21 -3.84 -2.26 -7.62
CA ILE A 21 -3.87 -1.34 -8.76
C ILE A 21 -2.58 -0.49 -8.72
N PRO A 22 -1.67 -0.68 -9.68
CA PRO A 22 -0.52 0.21 -9.84
C PRO A 22 -0.92 1.53 -10.52
N GLU A 23 -0.51 2.66 -9.95
CA GLU A 23 -0.64 3.98 -10.56
C GLU A 23 0.63 4.80 -10.30
N GLU A 24 1.39 5.06 -11.35
CA GLU A 24 2.72 5.69 -11.30
C GLU A 24 3.66 5.01 -10.27
N ASN A 25 3.87 5.64 -9.11
CA ASN A 25 4.76 5.15 -8.03
C ASN A 25 3.97 4.70 -6.79
N GLU A 26 2.67 4.50 -6.92
CA GLU A 26 1.76 4.16 -5.85
C GLU A 26 0.98 2.89 -6.17
N PHE A 27 0.90 1.99 -5.20
CA PHE A 27 0.07 0.80 -5.27
C PHE A 27 -1.15 1.00 -4.39
N TYR A 28 -2.33 0.90 -4.98
CA TYR A 28 -3.60 0.85 -4.26
C TYR A 28 -4.00 -0.60 -4.09
N PHE A 29 -4.61 -0.96 -2.96
CA PHE A 29 -5.03 -2.33 -2.71
C PHE A 29 -6.17 -2.42 -1.70
N LEU A 30 -6.86 -3.55 -1.72
CA LEU A 30 -7.78 -3.96 -0.66
C LEU A 30 -7.09 -4.93 0.27
N TYR A 31 -7.41 -4.82 1.56
CA TYR A 31 -7.12 -5.84 2.55
C TYR A 31 -8.42 -6.43 3.08
N ASP A 32 -8.51 -7.75 3.11
CA ASP A 32 -9.70 -8.50 3.57
C ASP A 32 -10.95 -8.14 2.76
N ASN A 33 -10.77 -7.83 1.46
CA ASN A 33 -11.81 -7.37 0.52
C ASN A 33 -12.62 -6.14 1.01
N LYS A 34 -12.08 -5.37 1.95
CA LYS A 34 -12.82 -4.32 2.64
C LYS A 34 -12.02 -3.05 2.85
N TYR A 35 -10.83 -3.17 3.43
CA TYR A 35 -10.05 -2.02 3.86
C TYR A 35 -9.22 -1.49 2.70
N LYS A 36 -9.37 -0.22 2.38
CA LYS A 36 -8.74 0.44 1.24
C LYS A 36 -7.45 1.12 1.67
N TRP A 37 -6.36 0.79 1.00
CA TRP A 37 -5.03 1.28 1.33
C TRP A 37 -4.30 1.68 0.06
N SER A 38 -3.31 2.55 0.22
CA SER A 38 -2.25 2.69 -0.76
C SER A 38 -0.90 2.79 -0.09
N ILE A 39 0.14 2.45 -0.83
CA ILE A 39 1.52 2.71 -0.46
C ILE A 39 2.29 3.26 -1.64
N LYS A 40 3.12 4.28 -1.40
CA LYS A 40 4.03 4.81 -2.40
C LYS A 40 5.43 4.95 -1.86
N LYS A 41 6.38 4.84 -2.78
CA LYS A 41 7.79 5.07 -2.55
C LYS A 41 8.19 6.43 -3.13
N ILE A 42 8.84 7.27 -2.33
CA ILE A 42 9.43 8.53 -2.76
C ILE A 42 10.94 8.35 -2.66
N LEU A 43 11.61 8.40 -3.82
CA LEU A 43 13.07 8.34 -3.88
C LEU A 43 13.65 9.61 -3.25
N GLY A 44 14.54 9.43 -2.27
CA GLY A 44 15.28 10.51 -1.63
C GLY A 44 16.75 10.47 -2.00
N ASP A 45 17.45 11.59 -1.81
CA ASP A 45 18.89 11.69 -2.11
C ASP A 45 19.76 10.80 -1.20
N TRP A 46 19.29 10.52 0.02
CA TRP A 46 20.03 9.74 1.03
C TRP A 46 19.30 8.48 1.48
N ASP A 47 17.99 8.60 1.73
CA ASP A 47 17.12 7.48 2.09
C ASP A 47 15.76 7.61 1.37
N ASP A 48 15.26 6.48 0.90
CA ASP A 48 13.89 6.37 0.38
C ASP A 48 12.86 6.63 1.48
N GLU A 49 11.73 7.23 1.11
CA GLU A 49 10.59 7.39 1.99
C GLU A 49 9.43 6.52 1.51
N PHE A 50 8.76 5.88 2.46
CA PHE A 50 7.53 5.16 2.18
C PHE A 50 6.37 5.85 2.88
N ILE A 51 5.27 6.02 2.13
CA ILE A 51 4.05 6.65 2.62
C ILE A 51 2.91 5.67 2.42
N VAL A 52 2.17 5.39 3.50
CA VAL A 52 0.95 4.60 3.47
C VAL A 52 -0.24 5.52 3.74
N ASP A 53 -1.25 5.46 2.87
CA ASP A 53 -2.53 6.14 3.06
C ASP A 53 -3.61 5.08 3.32
N PHE A 54 -4.39 5.26 4.40
CA PHE A 54 -5.60 4.48 4.69
C PHE A 54 -6.83 5.29 4.30
N PHE A 55 -7.75 4.70 3.54
CA PHE A 55 -8.96 5.36 3.07
C PHE A 55 -10.18 4.85 3.87
N PRO A 56 -10.57 5.52 4.97
CA PRO A 56 -11.74 5.13 5.74
C PRO A 56 -13.02 5.41 4.96
N ASP A 57 -14.01 4.53 5.09
CA ASP A 57 -15.38 4.86 4.70
C ASP A 57 -15.90 5.97 5.60
N ALA A 58 -16.48 7.03 5.02
CA ALA A 58 -17.09 8.06 5.85
C ALA A 58 -18.32 7.49 6.56
N LYS A 59 -18.47 7.75 7.86
CA LYS A 59 -19.60 7.24 8.67
C LYS A 59 -21.00 7.59 8.12
N ASN A 60 -21.09 8.62 7.27
CA ASN A 60 -22.34 9.12 6.70
C ASN A 60 -22.40 8.99 5.16
N GLU A 61 -21.43 8.32 4.54
CA GLU A 61 -21.49 8.04 3.10
C GLU A 61 -22.52 6.94 2.82
N ILE A 62 -23.44 7.23 1.90
CA ILE A 62 -24.48 6.27 1.48
C ILE A 62 -23.86 5.19 0.59
N ILE A 63 -22.82 5.53 -0.17
CA ILE A 63 -22.05 4.63 -1.03
C ILE A 63 -20.58 4.94 -0.80
N PRO A 64 -19.79 4.01 -0.23
CA PRO A 64 -18.36 4.21 -0.06
C PRO A 64 -17.65 4.15 -1.41
N ASP A 65 -16.62 5.00 -1.60
CA ASP A 65 -15.80 4.97 -2.80
C ASP A 65 -15.14 3.60 -2.99
N THR A 66 -15.09 3.09 -4.22
CA THR A 66 -14.29 1.91 -4.54
C THR A 66 -12.80 2.25 -4.61
N ILE A 67 -11.93 1.24 -4.53
CA ILE A 67 -10.48 1.46 -4.63
C ILE A 67 -10.10 2.05 -6.01
N ASP A 68 -10.77 1.65 -7.10
CA ASP A 68 -10.59 2.21 -8.44
C ASP A 68 -11.00 3.69 -8.52
N GLN A 69 -12.11 4.05 -7.87
CA GLN A 69 -12.59 5.44 -7.81
C GLN A 69 -11.59 6.30 -7.04
N ILE A 70 -11.03 5.79 -5.94
CA ILE A 70 -9.99 6.48 -5.16
C ILE A 70 -8.75 6.73 -6.02
N ALA A 71 -8.22 5.70 -6.69
CA ALA A 71 -7.05 5.81 -7.54
C ALA A 71 -7.27 6.84 -8.66
N SER A 72 -8.41 6.74 -9.36
CA SER A 72 -8.81 7.69 -10.41
C SER A 72 -8.96 9.13 -9.89
N ASN A 73 -9.66 9.30 -8.76
CA ASN A 73 -9.85 10.62 -8.16
C ASN A 73 -8.52 11.29 -7.83
N ARG A 74 -7.57 10.56 -7.22
CA ARG A 74 -6.25 11.11 -6.90
C ARG A 74 -5.44 11.46 -8.14
N LYS A 75 -5.49 10.61 -9.18
CA LYS A 75 -4.86 10.90 -10.48
C LYS A 75 -5.34 12.22 -11.09
N TRP A 76 -6.62 12.54 -10.95
CA TRP A 76 -7.21 13.79 -11.43
C TRP A 76 -7.15 14.94 -10.41
N GLY A 77 -6.43 14.78 -9.30
CA GLY A 77 -6.30 15.80 -8.26
C GLY A 77 -7.58 16.05 -7.45
N ILE A 78 -8.57 15.17 -7.54
CA ILE A 78 -9.79 15.23 -6.74
C ILE A 78 -9.44 14.82 -5.31
N LYS A 79 -9.93 15.61 -4.34
CA LYS A 79 -9.67 15.38 -2.92
C LYS A 79 -10.34 14.07 -2.47
N VAL A 80 -9.55 13.19 -1.86
CA VAL A 80 -10.02 11.97 -1.19
C VAL A 80 -9.68 12.06 0.30
N ASN A 81 -10.52 11.51 1.17
CA ASN A 81 -10.26 11.44 2.60
C ASN A 81 -9.34 10.25 2.93
N TYR A 82 -8.27 10.50 3.67
CA TYR A 82 -7.34 9.46 4.10
C TYR A 82 -6.63 9.81 5.41
N ALA A 83 -6.14 8.79 6.09
CA ALA A 83 -5.13 8.91 7.14
C ALA A 83 -3.77 8.54 6.56
N ARG A 84 -2.79 9.43 6.71
CA ARG A 84 -1.43 9.25 6.17
C ARG A 84 -0.46 8.84 7.27
N TYR A 85 0.47 7.97 6.91
CA TYR A 85 1.61 7.58 7.71
C TYR A 85 2.87 7.60 6.86
N SER A 86 3.92 8.30 7.31
CA SER A 86 5.22 8.38 6.61
C SER A 86 6.33 7.78 7.46
N THR A 87 7.22 7.00 6.84
CA THR A 87 8.42 6.50 7.51
C THR A 87 9.33 7.62 8.03
N LYS A 88 9.37 8.77 7.34
CA LYS A 88 10.13 9.95 7.80
C LYS A 88 9.50 10.58 9.05
N GLU A 89 8.18 10.70 9.10
CA GLU A 89 7.48 11.26 10.27
C GLU A 89 7.58 10.33 11.49
N ILE A 90 7.57 9.01 11.26
CA ILE A 90 7.66 8.00 12.31
C ILE A 90 9.11 7.88 12.84
N GLY A 91 10.10 7.93 11.94
CA GLY A 91 11.51 8.02 12.30
C GLY A 91 12.12 6.78 12.95
N THR A 92 11.53 5.57 12.78
CA THR A 92 12.08 4.33 13.33
C THR A 92 12.49 3.34 12.25
N LYS A 93 13.56 2.58 12.52
CA LYS A 93 14.03 1.51 11.62
C LYS A 93 12.95 0.44 11.38
N GLU A 94 12.26 0.03 12.43
CA GLU A 94 11.14 -0.94 12.35
C GLU A 94 10.06 -0.46 11.38
N ALA A 95 9.70 0.84 11.41
CA ALA A 95 8.70 1.38 10.50
C ALA A 95 9.20 1.41 9.06
N TYR A 96 10.45 1.80 8.84
CA TYR A 96 11.05 1.77 7.51
C TYR A 96 11.02 0.36 6.91
N GLU A 97 11.52 -0.64 7.66
CA GLU A 97 11.55 -2.04 7.23
C GLU A 97 10.14 -2.56 6.95
N THR A 98 9.19 -2.32 7.86
CA THR A 98 7.79 -2.75 7.68
C THR A 98 7.16 -2.15 6.42
N PHE A 99 7.34 -0.86 6.16
CA PHE A 99 6.71 -0.21 5.01
C PHE A 99 7.37 -0.66 3.70
N LYS A 100 8.70 -0.83 3.71
CA LYS A 100 9.44 -1.37 2.58
C LYS A 100 8.98 -2.79 2.24
N ASP A 101 8.84 -3.67 3.23
CA ASP A 101 8.40 -5.05 3.03
C ASP A 101 7.00 -5.11 2.41
N LEU A 102 6.08 -4.26 2.87
CA LEU A 102 4.76 -4.14 2.25
C LEU A 102 4.84 -3.67 0.78
N TYR A 103 5.67 -2.67 0.49
CA TYR A 103 5.86 -2.17 -0.87
C TYR A 103 6.40 -3.26 -1.80
N ASP A 104 7.42 -3.99 -1.36
CA ASP A 104 8.05 -5.06 -2.12
C ASP A 104 7.08 -6.22 -2.40
N ILE A 105 6.22 -6.59 -1.42
CA ILE A 105 5.15 -7.58 -1.64
C ILE A 105 4.20 -7.13 -2.74
N LEU A 106 3.71 -5.89 -2.69
CA LEU A 106 2.77 -5.38 -3.70
C LEU A 106 3.43 -5.26 -5.07
N PHE A 107 4.70 -4.86 -5.11
CA PHE A 107 5.50 -4.85 -6.34
C PHE A 107 5.58 -6.26 -6.94
N ASN A 108 5.93 -7.27 -6.14
CA ASN A 108 6.00 -8.66 -6.60
C ASN A 108 4.65 -9.17 -7.11
N VAL A 109 3.55 -8.85 -6.41
CA VAL A 109 2.19 -9.22 -6.83
C VAL A 109 1.82 -8.60 -8.17
N VAL A 110 2.12 -7.32 -8.39
CA VAL A 110 1.76 -6.62 -9.64
C VAL A 110 2.57 -7.13 -10.82
N TYR A 111 3.86 -7.37 -10.64
CA TYR A 111 4.77 -7.70 -11.73
C TYR A 111 5.01 -9.20 -11.90
N GLY A 112 4.34 -10.05 -11.10
CA GLY A 112 4.52 -11.51 -11.14
C GLY A 112 5.96 -11.94 -10.87
N ILE A 113 6.68 -11.18 -10.03
CA ILE A 113 8.12 -11.39 -9.81
C ILE A 113 8.37 -12.76 -9.19
N ASP A 114 7.50 -13.20 -8.28
CA ASP A 114 7.64 -14.51 -7.65
C ASP A 114 7.53 -15.64 -8.68
N ASP A 115 6.61 -15.54 -9.64
CA ASP A 115 6.48 -16.50 -10.74
C ASP A 115 7.72 -16.48 -11.65
N ILE A 116 8.21 -15.28 -12.01
CA ILE A 116 9.43 -15.11 -12.81
C ILE A 116 10.64 -15.70 -12.08
N PHE A 117 10.74 -15.53 -10.76
CA PHE A 117 11.85 -16.06 -9.97
C PHE A 117 11.78 -17.58 -9.87
N ASN A 118 10.59 -18.15 -9.70
CA ASN A 118 10.39 -19.60 -9.72
C ASN A 118 10.78 -20.19 -11.08
N ASP A 119 10.40 -19.53 -12.18
CA ASP A 119 10.81 -19.91 -13.54
C ASP A 119 12.34 -19.85 -13.75
N ILE A 120 13.04 -18.90 -13.10
CA ILE A 120 14.51 -18.77 -13.21
C ILE A 120 15.24 -19.80 -12.34
N ILE A 121 14.68 -20.14 -11.18
CA ILE A 121 15.31 -21.03 -10.20
C ILE A 121 14.95 -22.51 -10.47
N ASP A 122 14.12 -22.80 -11.47
CA ASP A 122 13.61 -24.14 -11.82
C ASP A 122 12.89 -24.82 -10.62
N ILE A 123 12.02 -24.11 -9.90
CA ILE A 123 11.19 -24.65 -8.79
C ILE A 123 9.70 -24.43 -9.06
#